data_AF-A0A7Y4QJS7-F1
#
_entry.id   AF-A0A7Y4QJS7-F1
#
_cell.length_a   1.000
_cell.length_b   1.000
_cell.length_c   1.000
_cell.angle_alpha   90.00
_cell.angle_beta   90.00
_cell.angle_gamma   90.00
#
_symmetry.space_group_name_H-M   'P 1'
#
loop_
_entity.id
_entity.type
_entity.pdbx_description
1 polymer ?
#
loop_
_entity_poly.entity_id
_entity_poly.type
_entity_poly.pdbx_seq_one_letter_code
_entity_poly.pdbx_strand_id
1 'polypeptide(L)' 'MSDVTQILQAIEHGDAKAASELLPLVYDELRRLAAYRMANEPQSNRPTQ' A
#
# COMPACT_ATOMS: atom_id res chain seq x y z
N MET A 1 0.62 15.96 -0.71
CA MET A 1 1.57 15.52 0.34
C MET A 1 1.05 15.78 1.75
N SER A 2 0.13 16.73 1.96
CA SER A 2 -0.39 17.05 3.31
C SER A 2 -1.28 15.98 3.95
N ASP A 3 -2.05 15.21 3.17
CA ASP A 3 -3.10 14.35 3.74
C ASP A 3 -2.54 13.21 4.60
N VAL A 4 -1.48 12.52 4.15
CA VAL A 4 -0.87 11.43 4.93
C VAL A 4 -0.20 11.94 6.20
N THR A 5 0.49 13.08 6.13
CA THR A 5 1.15 13.68 7.30
C THR A 5 0.13 14.11 8.34
N GLN A 6 -1.01 14.66 7.92
CA GLN A 6 -2.11 15.01 8.82
C GLN A 6 -2.76 13.79 9.46
N ILE A 7 -2.97 12.72 8.69
CA ILE A 7 -3.49 11.44 9.19
C ILE A 7 -2.54 10.85 10.25
N LEU A 8 -1.23 10.85 9.99
CA LEU A 8 -0.22 10.37 10.95
C LEU A 8 -0.24 11.19 12.24
N GLN A 9 -0.34 12.51 12.15
CA GLN A 9 -0.46 13.37 13.33
C GLN A 9 -1.74 13.07 14.12
N ALA A 10 -2.88 12.84 13.45
CA ALA A 10 -4.12 12.48 14.14
C ALA A 10 -4.01 11.13 14.88
N ILE A 11 -3.29 10.16 14.30
CA ILE A 11 -2.97 8.88 14.96
C ILE A 11 -2.09 9.10 16.20
N GLU A 12 -1.06 9.96 16.11
CA GLU A 12 -0.20 10.30 17.26
C GLU A 12 -0.99 10.95 18.41
N HIS A 13 -2.07 11.69 18.09
CA HIS A 13 -2.96 12.28 19.09
C HIS A 13 -4.04 11.30 19.61
N GLY A 14 -4.02 10.05 19.16
CA GLY A 14 -4.91 8.99 19.64
C GLY A 14 -6.22 8.85 18.87
N ASP A 15 -6.35 9.47 17.69
CA ASP A 15 -7.53 9.28 16.84
C ASP A 15 -7.50 7.91 16.13
N ALA A 16 -8.27 6.96 16.66
CA ALA A 16 -8.40 5.63 16.09
C ALA A 16 -9.04 5.62 14.68
N LYS A 17 -9.80 6.66 14.29
CA LYS A 17 -10.38 6.75 12.94
C LYS A 17 -9.32 7.07 11.89
N ALA A 18 -8.34 7.89 12.25
CA ALA A 18 -7.24 8.23 11.34
C ALA A 18 -6.44 6.99 10.90
N ALA A 19 -6.29 5.98 11.76
CA ALA A 19 -5.70 4.70 11.37
C ALA A 19 -6.51 3.99 10.27
N SER A 20 -7.85 4.08 10.33
CA SER A 20 -8.74 3.52 9.30
C SER A 20 -8.63 4.25 7.97
N GLU A 21 -8.29 5.54 7.99
CA GLU A 21 -8.04 6.34 6.78
C GLU A 21 -6.65 6.06 6.18
N LEU A 22 -5.66 5.71 7.02
CA LEU A 22 -4.31 5.38 6.57
C LEU A 22 -4.21 3.99 5.92
N LEU A 23 -4.93 3.00 6.45
CA LEU A 23 -4.89 1.60 5.98
C LEU A 23 -5.08 1.44 4.46
N PRO A 24 -6.11 2.03 3.82
CA PRO A 24 -6.28 1.88 2.38
C PRO A 24 -5.13 2.50 1.58
N LEU A 25 -4.58 3.63 2.03
CA LEU A 25 -3.45 4.30 1.36
C LEU A 25 -2.19 3.44 1.36
N VAL A 26 -1.90 2.80 2.51
CA VAL A 26 -0.77 1.87 2.65
C VAL A 26 -0.98 0.63 1.77
N TYR A 27 -2.20 0.08 1.76
CA TYR A 27 -2.51 -1.10 0.94
C TYR A 27 -2.36 -0.82 -0.55
N ASP A 28 -2.84 0.33 -1.03
CA ASP A 28 -2.73 0.70 -2.45
C ASP A 28 -1.27 0.84 -2.90
N GLU A 29 -0.41 1.42 -2.06
CA GLU A 29 1.01 1.52 -2.38
C GLU A 29 1.70 0.15 -2.37
N LEU A 30 1.39 -0.70 -1.39
CA LEU A 30 1.89 -2.08 -1.37
C LEU A 30 1.42 -2.88 -2.59
N ARG A 31 0.16 -2.73 -2.99
CA ARG A 31 -0.40 -3.37 -4.18
C ARG A 31 0.29 -2.87 -5.45
N ARG A 32 0.56 -1.57 -5.55
CA ARG A 32 1.29 -0.97 -6.67
C ARG A 32 2.71 -1.51 -6.75
N LEU A 33 3.42 -1.58 -5.63
CA LEU A 33 4.77 -2.14 -5.55
C LEU A 33 4.76 -3.62 -5.93
N ALA A 34 3.80 -4.39 -5.43
CA ALA A 34 3.65 -5.80 -5.78
C ALA A 34 3.40 -5.98 -7.28
N ALA A 35 2.51 -5.19 -7.87
CA ALA A 35 2.24 -5.21 -9.32
C ALA A 35 3.49 -4.84 -10.13
N TYR A 36 4.25 -3.83 -9.70
CA TYR A 36 5.51 -3.46 -10.35
C TYR A 36 6.55 -4.58 -10.29
N ARG A 37 6.65 -5.28 -9.15
CA ARG A 37 7.58 -6.41 -8.98
C ARG A 37 7.14 -7.63 -9.81
N MET A 38 5.84 -7.95 -9.81
CA MET A 38 5.30 -9.06 -10.62
C MET A 38 5.38 -8.79 -12.12
N ALA A 39 5.22 -7.53 -12.56
CA ALA A 39 5.41 -7.16 -13.96
C ALA A 39 6.86 -7.33 -14.44
N ASN A 40 7.82 -7.28 -13.50
CA ASN A 40 9.24 -7.49 -13.74
C ASN A 40 9.71 -8.91 -13.36
N GLU A 41 8.82 -9.80 -12.92
CA GLU A 41 9.16 -11.21 -12.78
C GLU A 41 9.28 -11.84 -14.17
N PRO A 42 10.42 -12.49 -14.50
CA PRO A 42 10.51 -13.25 -15.74
C PRO A 42 9.44 -14.34 -15.70
N GLN A 43 8.65 -14.42 -16.77
CA GLN A 43 7.60 -15.41 -17.02
C GLN A 43 8.18 -16.84 -17.04
N SER A 44 8.61 -17.35 -15.90
CA SER A 44 9.12 -18.72 -15.73
C SER A 44 8.07 -19.55 -15.01
N ASN A 45 6.86 -19.58 -15.56
CA ASN A 45 5.92 -20.67 -15.31
C ASN A 45 4.98 -20.83 -16.51
N ARG A 46 5.55 -21.23 -17.65
CA ARG A 46 4.76 -21.93 -18.67
C ARG A 46 4.55 -23.36 -18.14
N PRO A 47 3.32 -23.80 -17.81
CA PRO A 47 3.08 -25.23 -17.76
C PRO A 47 3.34 -25.76 -19.17
N THR A 48 4.38 -26.57 -19.32
CA THR A 48 4.63 -27.35 -20.52
C THR A 48 3.38 -28.18 -20.79
N GLN A 49 2.86 -28.03 -22.01
CA GLN A 49 1.83 -28.85 -22.63
C GLN A 49 2.20 -30.33 -22.59
#